data_AF-A0A0Q7V2N0-F1
#
_entry.id   AF-A0A0Q7V2N0-F1
#
_cell.length_a   1.000
_cell.length_b   1.000
_cell.length_c   1.000
_cell.angle_alpha   90.00
_cell.angle_beta   90.00
_cell.angle_gamma   90.00
#
_symmetry.space_group_name_H-M   'P 1'
#
loop_
_entity.id
_entity.type
_entity.pdbx_description
1 polymer ?
#
loop_
_entity_poly.entity_id
_entity_poly.type
_entity_poly.pdbx_seq_one_letter_code
_entity_poly.pdbx_strand_id
1 'polypeptide(L)'
;MSPFASKDYLGEPIIINKGHQLCALLKVCERTLRALDNVGAGPYRDSVESALCNTMELAEDLAADLLSALETVQPREGAKS
;
A
#
# COMPACT_ATOMS: atom_id res chain seq x y z
N MET A 1 -10.28 12.51 -14.69
CA MET A 1 -9.31 13.41 -14.04
C MET A 1 -7.99 12.66 -13.89
N SER A 2 -6.85 13.30 -14.14
CA SER A 2 -5.54 12.63 -13.95
C SER A 2 -5.30 12.38 -12.44
N PRO A 3 -4.93 11.16 -12.01
CA PRO A 3 -4.60 10.83 -10.62
C PRO A 3 -3.33 11.55 -10.13
N PHE A 4 -2.54 12.11 -11.04
CA PHE A 4 -1.41 12.98 -10.73
C PHE A 4 -1.80 14.45 -10.56
N ALA A 5 -3.03 14.84 -10.90
CA ALA A 5 -3.49 16.23 -10.79
C ALA A 5 -3.73 16.63 -9.33
N SER A 6 -4.12 15.67 -8.48
CA SER A 6 -4.30 15.90 -7.05
C SER A 6 -2.95 15.85 -6.34
N LYS A 7 -2.59 16.95 -5.69
CA LYS A 7 -1.34 17.11 -4.93
C LYS A 7 -1.61 17.21 -3.44
N ASP A 8 -0.68 16.75 -2.63
CA ASP A 8 -0.70 16.94 -1.18
C ASP A 8 -0.21 18.35 -0.79
N TYR A 9 -0.08 18.59 0.51
CA TYR A 9 0.35 19.89 1.07
C TYR A 9 1.82 20.23 0.76
N LEU A 10 2.63 19.25 0.32
CA LEU A 10 4.01 19.43 -0.13
C LEU A 10 4.09 19.62 -1.65
N GLY A 11 2.96 19.50 -2.36
CA GLY A 11 2.89 19.59 -3.82
C GLY A 11 3.23 18.27 -4.53
N GLU A 12 3.37 17.16 -3.80
CA GLU A 12 3.61 15.84 -4.38
C GLU A 12 2.29 15.20 -4.83
N PRO A 13 2.28 14.41 -5.92
CA PRO A 13 1.09 13.66 -6.31
C PRO A 13 0.63 12.74 -5.17
N ILE A 14 -0.65 12.87 -4.76
CA ILE A 14 -1.23 12.07 -3.65
C ILE A 14 -1.04 10.57 -3.90
N ILE A 15 -1.09 10.15 -5.17
CA ILE A 15 -0.91 8.76 -5.57
C ILE A 15 0.49 8.19 -5.22
N ILE A 16 1.54 9.01 -5.28
CA ILE A 16 2.90 8.60 -4.91
C ILE A 16 2.99 8.42 -3.40
N ASN A 17 2.46 9.39 -2.63
CA ASN A 17 2.43 9.34 -1.17
C ASN A 17 1.65 8.11 -0.68
N LYS A 18 0.49 7.80 -1.29
CA LYS A 18 -0.27 6.58 -1.02
C LYS A 18 0.55 5.30 -1.28
N GLY A 19 1.31 5.25 -2.36
CA GLY A 19 2.23 4.14 -2.62
C GLY A 19 3.30 3.97 -1.53
N HIS A 20 3.92 5.06 -1.07
CA HIS A 20 4.88 5.03 0.03
C HIS A 20 4.25 4.55 1.35
N GLN A 21 3.06 5.04 1.68
CA GLN A 21 2.31 4.63 2.87
C GLN A 21 1.99 3.14 2.84
N LEU A 22 1.61 2.60 1.68
CA LEU A 22 1.33 1.19 1.49
C LEU A 22 2.56 0.32 1.70
N CYS A 23 3.69 0.69 1.09
CA CYS A 23 4.96 0.00 1.31
C CYS A 23 5.40 0.05 2.78
N ALA A 24 5.17 1.17 3.47
CA ALA A 24 5.49 1.29 4.89
C ALA A 24 4.62 0.36 5.74
N LEU A 25 3.31 0.30 5.47
CA LEU A 25 2.37 -0.58 6.15
C LEU A 25 2.76 -2.06 6.01
N LEU A 26 2.99 -2.53 4.78
CA LEU A 26 3.40 -3.91 4.52
C LEU A 26 4.68 -4.29 5.29
N LYS A 27 5.69 -3.41 5.28
CA LYS A 27 6.93 -3.62 6.06
C LYS A 27 6.68 -3.72 7.57
N VAL A 28 5.75 -2.93 8.11
CA VAL A 28 5.38 -3.02 9.54
C VAL A 28 4.69 -4.33 9.82
N CYS A 29 3.75 -4.75 8.97
CA CYS A 29 3.05 -6.03 9.13
C CYS A 29 4.02 -7.22 9.08
N GLU A 30 4.95 -7.25 8.12
CA GLU A 30 5.99 -8.28 8.02
C GLU A 30 6.91 -8.33 9.25
N ARG A 31 7.34 -7.17 9.75
CA ARG A 31 8.18 -7.09 10.96
C ARG A 31 7.42 -7.55 12.20
N THR A 32 6.14 -7.24 12.28
CA THR A 32 5.29 -7.64 13.40
C THR A 32 5.08 -9.14 13.41
N LEU A 33 4.84 -9.76 12.24
CA LEU A 33 4.78 -11.23 12.12
C LEU A 33 6.08 -11.89 12.61
N ARG A 34 7.25 -11.40 12.21
CA ARG A 34 8.54 -11.93 12.70
C ARG A 34 8.73 -11.73 14.20
N ALA A 35 8.19 -10.65 14.77
CA ALA A 35 8.26 -10.42 16.20
C ALA A 35 7.37 -11.40 16.99
N LEU A 36 6.26 -11.88 16.40
CA LEU A 36 5.37 -12.88 16.98
C LEU A 36 6.02 -14.27 17.11
N ASP A 37 7.11 -14.55 16.40
CA ASP A 37 7.85 -15.81 16.58
C ASP A 37 8.41 -15.98 18.01
N ASN A 38 8.64 -14.86 18.71
CA ASN A 38 9.06 -14.85 20.12
C ASN A 38 7.88 -14.93 21.09
N VAL A 39 6.64 -14.92 20.58
CA VAL A 39 5.42 -15.04 21.37
C VAL A 39 4.96 -16.49 21.32
N GLY A 40 4.74 -17.07 22.51
CA GLY A 40 4.20 -18.42 22.62
C GLY A 40 2.87 -18.57 21.88
N ALA A 41 2.62 -19.76 21.34
CA ALA A 41 1.34 -20.07 20.72
C ALA A 41 0.18 -19.81 21.69
N GLY A 42 -0.90 -19.21 21.19
CA GLY A 42 -2.08 -18.93 22.00
C GLY A 42 -2.94 -17.82 21.40
N PRO A 43 -4.10 -17.55 22.04
CA PRO A 43 -5.15 -16.71 21.47
C PRO A 43 -4.70 -15.29 21.09
N TYR A 44 -3.73 -14.74 21.81
CA TYR A 44 -3.14 -13.44 21.50
C TYR A 44 -2.37 -13.48 20.17
N ARG A 45 -1.48 -14.47 20.01
CA ARG A 45 -0.70 -14.64 18.78
C ARG A 45 -1.62 -14.85 17.59
N ASP A 46 -2.59 -15.75 17.71
CA ASP A 46 -3.55 -16.06 16.64
C ASP A 46 -4.37 -14.82 16.23
N SER A 47 -4.81 -14.02 17.22
CA SER A 47 -5.55 -12.80 16.96
C SER A 47 -4.71 -11.74 16.24
N VAL A 48 -3.43 -11.59 16.60
CA VAL A 48 -2.54 -10.63 15.96
C VAL A 48 -2.17 -11.12 14.56
N GLU A 49 -1.85 -12.41 14.38
CA GLU A 49 -1.58 -13.00 13.05
C GLU A 49 -2.78 -12.79 12.11
N SER A 50 -4.00 -13.10 12.56
CA SER A 50 -5.22 -12.89 11.75
C SER A 50 -5.42 -11.41 11.37
N ALA A 51 -5.22 -10.48 12.31
CA ALA A 51 -5.33 -9.05 12.03
C ALA A 51 -4.27 -8.56 11.03
N LEU A 52 -3.05 -9.09 11.13
CA LEU A 52 -1.95 -8.77 10.21
C LEU A 52 -2.22 -9.30 8.80
N CYS A 53 -2.68 -10.55 8.68
CA CYS A 53 -3.07 -11.13 7.39
C CYS A 53 -4.18 -10.31 6.71
N ASN A 54 -5.26 -9.99 7.44
CA ASN A 54 -6.35 -9.17 6.90
C ASN A 54 -5.86 -7.78 6.46
N THR A 55 -4.91 -7.20 7.21
CA THR A 55 -4.32 -5.90 6.85
C THR A 55 -3.48 -5.98 5.59
N MET A 56 -2.73 -7.08 5.39
CA MET A 56 -1.95 -7.32 4.17
C MET A 56 -2.87 -7.53 2.97
N GLU A 57 -3.95 -8.30 3.10
CA GLU A 57 -4.95 -8.49 2.03
C GLU A 57 -5.58 -7.15 1.60
N LEU A 58 -6.01 -6.32 2.56
CA LEU A 58 -6.53 -4.98 2.27
C LEU A 58 -5.49 -4.07 1.60
N ALA A 59 -4.21 -4.22 1.96
CA ALA A 59 -3.13 -3.48 1.34
C ALA A 59 -2.90 -3.92 -0.12
N GLU A 60 -3.03 -5.22 -0.43
CA GLU A 60 -2.94 -5.74 -1.78
C GLU A 60 -4.08 -5.22 -2.68
N ASP A 61 -5.33 -5.22 -2.17
CA ASP A 61 -6.47 -4.65 -2.89
C ASP A 61 -6.26 -3.16 -3.21
N LEU A 62 -5.77 -2.39 -2.23
CA LEU A 62 -5.45 -0.98 -2.43
C LEU A 62 -4.30 -0.78 -3.43
N ALA A 63 -3.31 -1.69 -3.47
CA ALA A 63 -2.25 -1.67 -4.46
C ALA A 63 -2.80 -1.87 -5.87
N ALA A 64 -3.73 -2.81 -6.04
CA ALA A 64 -4.36 -3.11 -7.33
C ALA A 64 -5.21 -1.94 -7.82
N ASP A 65 -5.94 -1.27 -6.93
CA ASP A 65 -6.69 -0.04 -7.23
C ASP A 65 -5.76 1.10 -7.65
N LEU A 66 -4.65 1.28 -6.94
CA LEU A 66 -3.63 2.28 -7.29
C LEU A 66 -3.01 1.99 -8.65
N LEU A 67 -2.68 0.73 -8.95
CA LEU A 67 -2.13 0.32 -10.23
C LEU A 67 -3.15 0.57 -11.37
N SER A 68 -4.40 0.16 -11.17
CA SER A 68 -5.48 0.41 -12.14
C SER A 68 -5.65 1.90 -12.40
N ALA A 69 -5.61 2.73 -11.36
CA ALA A 69 -5.68 4.19 -11.51
C ALA A 69 -4.49 4.74 -12.33
N LEU A 70 -3.28 4.20 -12.16
CA LEU A 70 -2.10 4.60 -12.93
C LEU A 70 -2.19 4.17 -14.40
N GLU A 71 -2.67 2.96 -14.67
CA GLU A 71 -2.81 2.41 -16.03
C GLU A 71 -3.82 3.20 -16.88
N THR A 72 -4.91 3.68 -16.27
CA THR A 72 -5.88 4.54 -16.97
C THR A 72 -5.29 5.86 -17.47
N VAL A 73 -4.07 6.21 -17.04
CA VAL A 73 -3.41 7.49 -17.34
C VAL A 73 -2.13 7.29 -18.15
N GLN A 74 -2.00 6.15 -18.85
CA GLN A 74 -0.87 5.92 -19.75
C GLN A 74 -0.48 7.19 -20.55
N PRO A 75 0.81 7.54 -20.58
CA PRO A 75 1.28 8.70 -21.32
C PRO A 75 0.95 8.46 -22.79
N ARG A 76 0.31 9.43 -23.45
CA ARG A 76 0.28 9.47 -24.91
C ARG A 76 1.73 9.49 -25.40
N GLU A 77 2.24 8.36 -25.85
CA GLU A 77 3.38 8.34 -26.76
C GLU A 77 2.98 9.15 -28.01
N GLY A 78 3.40 10.42 -28.09
CA GLY A 78 3.07 11.25 -29.24
C GLY A 78 2.97 12.75 -28.95
N ALA A 79 4.01 13.35 -28.40
CA ALA A 79 4.20 14.81 -28.47
C ALA A 79 5.70 15.14 -28.57
N LYS A 80 6.38 14.55 -29.55
CA LYS A 80 7.54 15.20 -30.16
C LYS A 80 6.97 16.06 -31.29
N SER A 81 6.94 17.37 -31.04
CA SER A 81 6.68 18.37 -32.07
C SER A 81 7.94 18.65 -32.88
#